data_AF-W5WT43-F1
#
_entry.id   AF-W5WT43-F1
#
_cell.length_a   1.000
_cell.length_b   1.000
_cell.length_c   1.000
_cell.angle_alpha   90.00
_cell.angle_beta   90.00
_cell.angle_gamma   90.00
#
_symmetry.space_group_name_H-M   'P 1'
#
loop_
_entity.id
_entity.type
_entity.pdbx_description
1 polymer ?
#
loop_
_entity_poly.entity_id
_entity_poly.type
_entity_poly.pdbx_seq_one_letter_code
_entity_poly.pdbx_strand_id
1 'polypeptide(L)'
;MTRPSLLLLDLDGADGEALDLVRAARRRCRVVRFANSPERARLDPEVDAVVSSARIGVAKPDPEAFRRALRVLQHSVSATLLCDEDPENVAAARGLGIDAAHVPTARALREALSARGLLDEQSTVDHDQSEQDGALIVLSDKEDAHRLAAELEQSGWAPCAVHRDMLAGEDDAEDADWVVELRTAPDGTPAGAHLAELTELADREEGFVTGMN
;
A
#
# COMPACT_ATOMS: atom_id res chain seq x y z
N MET A 1 -6.74 21.15 11.85
CA MET A 1 -6.72 20.26 13.04
C MET A 1 -5.27 19.98 13.38
N THR A 2 -4.94 19.84 14.67
CA THR A 2 -3.57 19.48 15.09
C THR A 2 -3.30 18.02 14.74
N ARG A 3 -2.11 17.72 14.20
CA ARG A 3 -1.71 16.34 13.90
C ARG A 3 -1.72 15.49 15.19
N PRO A 4 -2.33 14.29 15.19
CA PRO A 4 -2.29 13.41 16.35
C PRO A 4 -0.86 12.97 16.64
N SER A 5 -0.51 12.91 17.93
CA SER A 5 0.79 12.43 18.40
C SER A 5 0.74 10.97 18.87
N LEU A 6 -0.46 10.41 19.04
CA LEU A 6 -0.72 9.01 19.34
C LEU A 6 -1.73 8.42 18.35
N LEU A 7 -1.40 7.23 17.84
CA LEU A 7 -2.28 6.37 17.06
C LEU A 7 -2.56 5.09 17.84
N LEU A 8 -3.83 4.83 18.14
CA LEU A 8 -4.34 3.55 18.65
C LEU A 8 -4.87 2.73 17.48
N LEU A 9 -4.37 1.51 17.30
CA LEU A 9 -4.77 0.59 16.23
C LEU A 9 -5.36 -0.70 16.80
N ASP A 10 -6.48 -1.14 16.25
CA ASP A 10 -6.93 -2.52 16.37
C ASP A 10 -7.37 -3.03 15.01
N LEU A 11 -6.56 -3.93 14.45
CA LEU A 11 -6.73 -4.53 13.14
C LEU A 11 -6.51 -6.04 13.30
N ASP A 12 -7.55 -6.84 13.08
CA ASP A 12 -7.51 -8.30 13.14
C ASP A 12 -7.13 -8.86 11.76
N GLY A 13 -5.83 -8.74 11.43
CA GLY A 13 -5.26 -9.29 10.20
C GLY A 13 -4.58 -8.25 9.31
N ALA A 14 -3.51 -7.64 9.82
CA ALA A 14 -2.67 -6.76 9.01
C ALA A 14 -1.93 -7.56 7.91
N ASP A 15 -2.25 -7.26 6.66
CA ASP A 15 -1.52 -7.69 5.47
C ASP A 15 -0.28 -6.81 5.23
N GLY A 16 0.45 -7.04 4.13
CA GLY A 16 1.67 -6.30 3.81
C GLY A 16 1.43 -4.78 3.74
N GLU A 17 0.37 -4.36 3.04
CA GLU A 17 0.05 -2.95 2.87
C GLU A 17 -0.27 -2.27 4.22
N ALA A 18 -1.10 -2.89 5.06
CA ALA A 18 -1.41 -2.35 6.37
C ALA A 18 -0.16 -2.20 7.25
N LEU A 19 0.78 -3.15 7.20
CA LEU A 19 2.04 -3.07 7.95
C LEU A 19 2.91 -1.90 7.47
N ASP A 20 2.99 -1.66 6.16
CA ASP A 20 3.78 -0.55 5.61
C ASP A 20 3.17 0.83 5.97
N LEU A 21 1.84 0.93 5.98
CA LEU A 21 1.15 2.13 6.46
C LEU A 21 1.43 2.41 7.94
N VAL A 22 1.46 1.36 8.76
CA VAL A 22 1.79 1.48 10.19
C VAL A 22 3.23 1.94 10.39
N ARG A 23 4.18 1.34 9.65
CA ARG A 23 5.59 1.77 9.68
C ARG A 23 5.74 3.24 9.27
N ALA A 24 5.03 3.67 8.24
CA ALA A 24 5.03 5.06 7.80
C ALA A 24 4.46 6.00 8.88
N ALA A 25 3.31 5.67 9.46
CA ALA A 25 2.69 6.45 10.54
C ALA A 25 3.59 6.55 11.79
N ARG A 26 4.32 5.49 12.11
CA ARG A 26 5.24 5.42 13.25
C ARG A 26 6.41 6.41 13.15
N ARG A 27 6.77 6.86 11.95
CA ARG A 27 7.77 7.93 11.78
C ARG A 27 7.26 9.30 12.23
N ARG A 28 5.96 9.45 12.45
CA ARG A 28 5.26 10.73 12.64
C ARG A 28 4.55 10.85 13.99
N CYS A 29 4.19 9.72 14.58
CA CYS A 29 3.47 9.64 15.85
C CYS A 29 3.85 8.34 16.59
N ARG A 30 3.53 8.27 17.88
CA ARG A 30 3.62 7.02 18.64
C ARG A 30 2.48 6.10 18.21
N VAL A 31 2.79 4.85 17.89
CA VAL A 31 1.80 3.87 17.44
C VAL A 31 1.64 2.76 18.48
N VAL A 32 0.40 2.49 18.87
CA VAL A 32 0.10 1.50 19.92
C VAL A 32 -1.03 0.60 19.44
N ARG A 33 -0.80 -0.71 19.51
CA ARG A 33 -1.89 -1.68 19.34
C ARG A 33 -2.79 -1.64 20.57
N PHE A 34 -4.10 -1.48 20.37
CA PHE A 34 -5.10 -1.44 21.42
C PHE A 34 -6.18 -2.49 21.20
N ALA A 35 -5.98 -3.68 21.77
CA ALA A 35 -6.71 -4.88 21.39
C ALA A 35 -7.58 -5.46 22.51
N ASN A 36 -8.69 -6.08 22.13
CA ASN A 36 -9.49 -6.88 23.06
C ASN A 36 -9.00 -8.33 23.20
N SER A 37 -8.25 -8.85 22.23
CA SER A 37 -7.66 -10.20 22.29
C SER A 37 -6.27 -10.17 22.97
N PRO A 38 -5.94 -11.18 23.81
CA PRO A 38 -4.60 -11.36 24.35
C PRO A 38 -3.60 -11.93 23.33
N GLU A 39 -4.05 -12.33 22.14
CA GLU A 39 -3.20 -12.94 21.12
C GLU A 39 -2.27 -11.90 20.46
N ARG A 40 -1.03 -12.35 20.18
CA ARG A 40 -0.03 -11.57 19.44
C ARG A 40 -0.47 -11.46 17.98
N ALA A 41 -0.60 -10.23 17.48
CA ALA A 41 -0.89 -9.98 16.08
C ALA A 41 0.41 -9.85 15.27
N ARG A 42 0.30 -9.94 13.94
CA ARG A 42 1.42 -9.61 13.01
C ARG A 42 1.91 -8.17 13.16
N LEU A 43 1.05 -7.29 13.70
CA LEU A 43 1.31 -5.88 13.93
C LEU A 43 2.22 -5.62 15.15
N ASP A 44 2.29 -6.52 16.13
CA ASP A 44 3.03 -6.35 17.38
C ASP A 44 4.51 -5.89 17.21
N PRO A 45 5.32 -6.41 16.26
CA PRO A 45 6.69 -5.91 16.04
C PRO A 45 6.75 -4.49 15.44
N GLU A 46 5.68 -4.02 14.80
CA GLU A 46 5.64 -2.74 14.09
C GLU A 46 5.20 -1.57 14.96
N VAL A 47 4.68 -1.83 16.17
CA VAL A 47 4.16 -0.82 17.09
C VAL A 47 5.11 -0.52 18.25
N ASP A 48 4.96 0.65 18.88
CA ASP A 48 5.79 1.05 20.02
C ASP A 48 5.34 0.43 21.34
N ALA A 49 4.07 0.00 21.43
CA ALA A 49 3.53 -0.69 22.58
C ALA A 49 2.25 -1.47 22.23
N VAL A 50 1.89 -2.40 23.12
CA VAL A 50 0.61 -3.11 23.10
C VAL A 50 -0.14 -2.84 24.40
N VAL A 51 -1.39 -2.41 24.27
CA VAL A 51 -2.39 -2.31 25.34
C VAL A 51 -3.49 -3.31 25.03
N SER A 52 -3.75 -4.23 25.96
CA SER A 52 -4.82 -5.22 25.79
C SER A 52 -5.86 -5.11 26.90
N SER A 53 -7.09 -5.50 26.61
CA SER A 53 -8.19 -5.60 27.59
C SER A 53 -7.78 -6.42 28.82
N ALA A 54 -7.05 -7.52 28.62
CA ALA A 54 -6.51 -8.36 29.69
C ALA A 54 -5.58 -7.60 30.64
N ARG A 55 -4.84 -6.62 30.14
CA ARG A 55 -3.92 -5.79 30.93
C ARG A 55 -4.62 -4.63 31.66
N ILE A 56 -5.61 -4.01 31.01
CA ILE A 56 -6.33 -2.85 31.58
C ILE A 56 -7.63 -3.23 32.31
N GLY A 57 -8.05 -4.49 32.24
CA GLY A 57 -9.19 -5.07 32.95
C GLY A 57 -10.56 -4.72 32.37
N VAL A 58 -10.62 -4.17 31.17
CA VAL A 58 -11.86 -3.76 30.50
C VAL A 58 -11.64 -3.76 28.98
N ALA A 59 -12.65 -4.18 28.22
CA ALA A 59 -12.59 -4.27 26.76
C ALA A 59 -13.34 -3.10 26.12
N LYS A 60 -12.91 -2.67 24.92
CA LYS A 60 -13.74 -1.82 24.06
C LYS A 60 -15.02 -2.61 23.68
N PRO A 61 -16.17 -1.96 23.44
CA PRO A 61 -16.39 -0.53 23.29
C PRO A 61 -16.65 0.23 24.60
N ASP A 62 -16.42 -0.37 25.78
CA ASP A 62 -16.63 0.34 27.05
C ASP A 62 -15.78 1.63 27.10
N PRO A 63 -16.38 2.81 27.32
CA PRO A 63 -15.65 4.08 27.39
C PRO A 63 -14.48 4.09 28.39
N GLU A 64 -14.55 3.29 29.45
CA GLU A 64 -13.48 3.15 30.43
C GLU A 64 -12.22 2.48 29.84
N ALA A 65 -12.35 1.64 28.83
CA ALA A 65 -11.20 1.04 28.14
C ALA A 65 -10.31 2.10 27.50
N PHE A 66 -10.91 3.04 26.75
CA PHE A 66 -10.19 4.16 26.13
C PHE A 66 -9.57 5.09 27.18
N ARG A 67 -10.30 5.40 28.27
CA ARG A 67 -9.77 6.24 29.36
C ARG A 67 -8.57 5.60 30.04
N ARG A 68 -8.61 4.29 30.32
CA ARG A 68 -7.50 3.55 30.93
C ARG A 68 -6.31 3.46 29.98
N ALA A 69 -6.53 3.17 28.70
CA ALA A 69 -5.48 3.15 27.70
C ALA A 69 -4.76 4.51 27.64
N LEU A 70 -5.49 5.61 27.49
CA LEU A 70 -4.93 6.97 27.47
C LEU A 70 -4.17 7.34 28.75
N ARG A 71 -4.69 6.93 29.92
CA ARG A 71 -4.02 7.15 31.21
C ARG A 71 -2.68 6.42 31.29
N VAL A 72 -2.65 5.14 30.91
CA VAL A 72 -1.42 4.32 30.90
C VAL A 72 -0.42 4.86 29.89
N LEU A 73 -0.90 5.33 28.73
CA LEU A 73 -0.06 5.90 27.68
C LEU A 73 0.35 7.35 27.94
N GLN A 74 -0.25 8.02 28.93
CA GLN A 74 -0.08 9.43 29.26
C GLN A 74 -0.37 10.39 28.10
N HIS A 75 -1.47 10.17 27.39
CA HIS A 75 -1.89 10.99 26.25
C HIS A 75 -3.29 11.59 26.46
N SER A 76 -3.54 12.74 25.85
CA SER A 76 -4.84 13.41 25.85
C SER A 76 -5.73 12.95 24.69
N VAL A 77 -7.05 13.04 24.88
CA VAL A 77 -8.06 12.76 23.83
C VAL A 77 -7.80 13.55 22.55
N SER A 78 -7.48 14.84 22.65
CA SER A 78 -7.28 15.74 21.49
C SER A 78 -6.01 15.47 20.69
N ALA A 79 -5.10 14.65 21.21
CA ALA A 79 -3.84 14.29 20.55
C ALA A 79 -3.85 12.83 20.05
N THR A 80 -4.99 12.16 20.15
CA THR A 80 -5.12 10.72 19.88
C THR A 80 -6.04 10.48 18.69
N LEU A 81 -5.57 9.63 17.78
CA LEU A 81 -6.37 8.99 16.74
C LEU A 81 -6.62 7.53 17.12
N LEU A 82 -7.86 7.06 17.01
CA LEU A 82 -8.21 5.65 17.00
C LEU A 82 -8.53 5.18 15.57
N CYS A 83 -7.91 4.09 15.16
CA CYS A 83 -8.25 3.35 13.96
C CYS A 83 -8.67 1.93 14.37
N ASP A 84 -9.93 1.59 14.12
CA ASP A 84 -10.55 0.33 14.54
C ASP A 84 -11.42 -0.24 13.42
N GLU A 85 -11.44 -1.56 13.27
CA GLU A 85 -12.30 -2.27 12.30
C GLU A 85 -13.75 -2.38 12.78
N ASP A 86 -14.01 -2.22 14.08
CA ASP A 86 -15.35 -2.29 14.64
C ASP A 86 -15.96 -0.88 14.75
N PRO A 87 -17.07 -0.59 14.04
CA PRO A 87 -17.70 0.73 14.08
C PRO A 87 -18.26 1.08 15.47
N GLU A 88 -18.59 0.11 16.33
CA GLU A 88 -19.04 0.37 17.71
C GLU A 88 -17.91 0.94 18.58
N ASN A 89 -16.70 0.41 18.43
CA ASN A 89 -15.51 0.93 19.11
C ASN A 89 -15.23 2.37 18.69
N VAL A 90 -15.34 2.66 17.39
CA VAL A 90 -15.17 4.00 16.82
C VAL A 90 -16.20 4.98 17.39
N ALA A 91 -17.47 4.57 17.43
CA ALA A 91 -18.54 5.40 17.98
C ALA A 91 -18.30 5.73 19.46
N ALA A 92 -17.91 4.72 20.26
CA ALA A 92 -17.59 4.91 21.68
C ALA A 92 -16.42 5.88 21.89
N ALA A 93 -15.35 5.76 21.10
CA ALA A 93 -14.20 6.66 21.18
C ALA A 93 -14.57 8.10 20.79
N ARG A 94 -15.35 8.29 19.72
CA ARG A 94 -15.86 9.62 19.33
C ARG A 94 -16.71 10.25 20.43
N GLY A 95 -17.51 9.46 21.15
CA GLY A 95 -18.28 9.91 22.31
C GLY A 95 -17.43 10.50 23.43
N LEU A 96 -16.12 10.19 23.47
CA LEU A 96 -15.15 10.73 24.42
C LEU A 96 -14.37 11.94 23.89
N GLY A 97 -14.63 12.37 22.65
CA GLY A 97 -13.87 13.41 21.96
C GLY A 97 -12.52 12.94 21.42
N ILE A 98 -12.31 11.61 21.30
CA ILE A 98 -11.17 11.05 20.58
C ILE A 98 -11.47 11.15 19.08
N ASP A 99 -10.48 11.59 18.31
CA ASP A 99 -10.57 11.47 16.86
C ASP A 99 -10.52 9.99 16.48
N ALA A 100 -11.50 9.48 15.74
CA ALA A 100 -11.56 8.06 15.42
C ALA A 100 -12.05 7.81 13.99
N ALA A 101 -11.52 6.75 13.37
CA ALA A 101 -11.85 6.30 12.03
C ALA A 101 -12.15 4.79 12.03
N HIS A 102 -13.21 4.42 11.31
CA HIS A 102 -13.55 3.03 11.03
C HIS A 102 -12.73 2.58 9.81
N VAL A 103 -11.88 1.58 10.00
CA VAL A 103 -10.86 1.17 9.01
C VAL A 103 -10.90 -0.33 8.72
N PRO A 104 -11.97 -0.85 8.10
CA PRO A 104 -12.09 -2.28 7.79
C PRO A 104 -11.15 -2.76 6.67
N THR A 105 -10.35 -1.87 6.07
CA THR A 105 -9.45 -2.17 4.96
C THR A 105 -8.17 -1.31 5.02
N ALA A 106 -7.10 -1.78 4.39
CA ALA A 106 -5.85 -1.02 4.25
C ALA A 106 -6.06 0.34 3.54
N ARG A 107 -6.91 0.39 2.50
CA ARG A 107 -7.31 1.65 1.86
C ARG A 107 -7.94 2.63 2.85
N ALA A 108 -8.90 2.18 3.67
CA ALA A 108 -9.53 3.03 4.67
C ALA A 108 -8.53 3.52 5.72
N LEU A 109 -7.56 2.67 6.10
CA LEU A 109 -6.45 3.06 6.97
C LEU A 109 -5.58 4.15 6.30
N ARG A 110 -5.18 3.97 5.04
CA ARG A 110 -4.40 4.95 4.27
C ARG A 110 -5.10 6.31 4.24
N GLU A 111 -6.39 6.33 3.89
CA GLU A 111 -7.20 7.55 3.87
C GLU A 111 -7.25 8.22 5.25
N ALA A 112 -7.47 7.45 6.32
CA ALA A 112 -7.54 7.96 7.67
C ALA A 112 -6.21 8.58 8.15
N LEU A 113 -5.08 7.95 7.81
CA LEU A 113 -3.75 8.42 8.17
C LEU A 113 -3.34 9.65 7.34
N SER A 114 -3.60 9.61 6.03
CA SER A 114 -3.31 10.72 5.10
C SER A 114 -4.06 11.99 5.48
N ALA A 115 -5.37 11.89 5.72
CA ALA A 115 -6.22 13.01 6.11
C ALA A 115 -5.76 13.72 7.41
N ARG A 116 -4.93 13.05 8.21
CA ARG A 116 -4.40 13.55 9.49
C ARG A 116 -2.90 13.88 9.44
N GLY A 117 -2.30 13.85 8.25
CA GLY A 117 -0.88 14.17 8.04
C GLY A 117 0.07 13.17 8.69
N LEU A 118 -0.36 11.90 8.80
CA LEU A 118 0.47 10.82 9.34
C LEU A 118 1.25 10.06 8.26
N LEU A 119 0.96 10.27 6.97
CA LEU A 119 1.74 9.76 5.84
C LEU A 119 2.50 10.90 5.15
N ASP A 120 3.73 10.67 4.67
CA ASP A 120 4.44 11.70 3.88
C ASP A 120 3.65 11.99 2.59
N GLU A 121 3.59 13.26 2.17
CA GLU A 121 3.03 13.64 0.86
C GLU A 121 3.84 13.01 -0.30
N GLN A 122 5.01 12.45 0.01
CA GLN A 122 5.89 11.70 -0.89
C GLN A 122 5.88 10.18 -0.64
N SER A 123 5.08 9.70 0.32
CA SER A 123 4.79 8.27 0.52
C SER A 123 3.44 7.86 -0.09
N THR A 124 2.83 8.73 -0.90
CA THR A 124 1.85 8.32 -1.93
C THR A 124 2.59 7.66 -3.09
N VAL A 125 3.40 6.65 -2.79
CA VAL A 125 3.45 5.52 -3.70
C VAL A 125 2.24 4.71 -3.27
N ASP A 126 1.14 4.90 -4.00
CA ASP A 126 0.15 3.85 -4.19
C ASP A 126 0.91 2.52 -4.25
N HIS A 127 0.86 1.76 -3.16
CA HIS A 127 1.14 0.34 -3.24
C HIS A 127 -0.23 -0.29 -3.33
N ASP A 128 -0.60 -1.10 -4.31
CA ASP A 128 -0.12 -1.27 -5.66
C ASP A 128 -1.14 -2.22 -6.31
N GLN A 129 -1.82 -1.80 -7.36
CA GLN A 129 -2.38 -2.71 -8.38
C GLN A 129 -1.83 -2.30 -9.76
N SER A 130 -0.73 -1.55 -9.80
CA SER A 130 -0.14 -0.94 -10.99
C SER A 130 1.23 -1.50 -11.36
N GLU A 131 1.95 -2.15 -10.42
CA GLU A 131 3.14 -2.95 -10.71
C GLU A 131 2.77 -4.42 -11.01
N GLN A 132 1.55 -4.87 -10.67
CA GLN A 132 1.04 -6.23 -10.94
C GLN A 132 0.02 -6.34 -12.09
N ASP A 133 -0.19 -5.27 -12.86
CA ASP A 133 -1.15 -5.24 -13.99
C ASP A 133 -0.52 -4.52 -15.21
N GLY A 134 0.80 -4.64 -15.33
CA GLY A 134 1.60 -4.15 -16.46
C GLY A 134 1.71 -5.18 -17.59
N ALA A 135 2.33 -4.78 -18.70
CA ALA A 135 2.61 -5.65 -19.82
C ALA A 135 4.09 -5.54 -20.21
N LEU A 136 4.68 -6.68 -20.58
CA LEU A 136 6.01 -6.77 -21.14
C LEU A 136 5.89 -7.19 -22.60
N ILE A 137 6.51 -6.44 -23.50
CA ILE A 137 6.68 -6.84 -24.90
C ILE A 137 8.11 -7.33 -25.07
N VAL A 138 8.28 -8.57 -25.54
CA VAL A 138 9.58 -9.20 -25.74
C VAL A 138 9.89 -9.25 -27.23
N LEU A 139 11.08 -8.77 -27.59
CA LEU A 139 11.56 -8.61 -28.96
C LEU A 139 13.02 -9.09 -29.06
N SER A 140 13.38 -9.75 -30.17
CA SER A 140 14.75 -10.23 -30.35
C SER A 140 15.73 -9.15 -30.82
N ASP A 141 15.23 -8.07 -31.43
CA ASP A 141 16.06 -6.98 -31.94
C ASP A 141 15.99 -5.72 -31.05
N LYS A 142 17.16 -5.14 -30.80
CA LYS A 142 17.31 -3.95 -29.97
C LYS A 142 16.71 -2.69 -30.59
N GLU A 143 16.97 -2.47 -31.88
CA GLU A 143 16.53 -1.27 -32.60
C GLU A 143 15.01 -1.28 -32.73
N ASP A 144 14.42 -2.45 -32.97
CA ASP A 144 12.98 -2.64 -33.00
C ASP A 144 12.35 -2.36 -31.62
N ALA A 145 12.94 -2.85 -30.52
CA ALA A 145 12.46 -2.56 -29.17
C ALA A 145 12.48 -1.07 -28.82
N HIS A 146 13.56 -0.35 -29.17
CA HIS A 146 13.62 1.10 -28.97
C HIS A 146 12.65 1.87 -29.87
N ARG A 147 12.45 1.42 -31.11
CA ARG A 147 11.49 2.03 -32.04
C ARG A 147 10.06 1.88 -31.53
N LEU A 148 9.69 0.68 -31.11
CA LEU A 148 8.37 0.38 -30.56
C LEU A 148 8.12 1.17 -29.27
N ALA A 149 9.10 1.22 -28.36
CA ALA A 149 8.99 2.01 -27.13
C ALA A 149 8.75 3.50 -27.43
N ALA A 150 9.43 4.07 -28.42
CA ALA A 150 9.22 5.46 -28.82
C ALA A 150 7.85 5.70 -29.49
N GLU A 151 7.31 4.75 -30.24
CA GLU A 151 5.95 4.81 -30.82
C GLU A 151 4.89 4.76 -29.70
N LEU A 152 5.07 3.86 -28.74
CA LEU A 152 4.20 3.71 -27.58
C LEU A 152 4.21 4.95 -26.69
N GLU A 153 5.39 5.51 -26.40
CA GLU A 153 5.53 6.75 -25.62
C GLU A 153 4.81 7.93 -26.31
N GLN A 154 4.98 8.08 -27.63
CA GLN A 154 4.26 9.10 -28.42
C GLN A 154 2.74 8.92 -28.39
N SER A 155 2.28 7.68 -28.25
CA SER A 155 0.88 7.32 -28.18
C SER A 155 0.29 7.46 -26.77
N GLY A 156 1.13 7.74 -25.75
CA GLY A 156 0.72 8.00 -24.37
C GLY A 156 0.87 6.82 -23.41
N TRP A 157 1.56 5.76 -23.82
CA TRP A 157 1.92 4.65 -22.93
C TRP A 157 3.11 5.03 -22.03
N ALA A 158 3.19 4.42 -20.84
CA ALA A 158 4.28 4.67 -19.90
C ALA A 158 4.53 3.47 -18.96
N PRO A 159 5.77 3.23 -18.46
CA PRO A 159 6.99 4.02 -18.66
C PRO A 159 7.77 3.72 -19.95
N CYS A 160 7.30 2.81 -20.83
CA CYS A 160 8.00 2.44 -22.08
C CYS A 160 9.48 2.12 -21.89
N ALA A 161 9.81 1.48 -20.75
CA ALA A 161 11.19 1.26 -20.36
C ALA A 161 11.76 0.04 -21.08
N VAL A 162 12.92 0.19 -21.73
CA VAL A 162 13.56 -0.88 -22.49
C VAL A 162 14.69 -1.48 -21.69
N HIS A 163 14.62 -2.78 -21.44
CA HIS A 163 15.61 -3.54 -20.69
C HIS A 163 16.07 -4.77 -21.49
N ARG A 164 17.33 -5.18 -21.28
CA ARG A 164 17.84 -6.44 -21.82
C ARG A 164 17.57 -7.53 -20.79
N ASP A 165 16.80 -8.54 -21.16
CA ASP A 165 16.68 -9.76 -20.35
C ASP A 165 17.75 -10.75 -20.81
N MET A 166 18.49 -11.29 -19.85
CA MET A 166 19.50 -12.31 -20.10
C MET A 166 18.99 -13.56 -19.40
N LEU A 167 18.25 -14.40 -20.13
CA LEU A 167 17.97 -15.74 -19.65
C LEU A 167 19.30 -16.41 -19.29
N ALA A 168 19.45 -16.79 -18.02
CA ALA A 168 20.68 -17.34 -17.50
C ALA A 168 20.99 -18.68 -18.17
N GLY A 169 21.79 -18.68 -19.24
CA GLY A 169 22.16 -19.92 -19.91
C GLY A 169 22.98 -19.83 -21.19
N GLU A 170 22.91 -18.74 -21.97
CA GLU A 170 23.53 -18.70 -23.30
C GLU A 170 24.50 -17.51 -23.42
N ASP A 171 25.80 -17.81 -23.45
CA ASP A 171 26.95 -16.88 -23.55
C ASP A 171 27.27 -16.55 -25.02
N ASP A 172 26.28 -16.61 -25.90
CA ASP A 172 26.38 -16.09 -27.26
C ASP A 172 25.76 -14.69 -27.29
N ALA A 173 26.58 -13.69 -27.59
CA ALA A 173 26.22 -12.27 -27.53
C ALA A 173 25.14 -11.84 -28.56
N GLU A 174 24.58 -12.79 -29.31
CA GLU A 174 23.66 -12.57 -30.42
C GLU A 174 22.20 -12.97 -30.10
N ASP A 175 21.93 -13.72 -29.02
CA ASP A 175 20.58 -14.16 -28.61
C ASP A 175 20.14 -13.48 -27.30
N ALA A 176 19.89 -12.17 -27.34
CA ALA A 176 19.36 -11.44 -26.19
C ALA A 176 17.95 -10.92 -26.48
N ASP A 177 17.02 -11.27 -25.60
CA ASP A 177 15.68 -10.71 -25.62
C ASP A 177 15.68 -9.29 -25.04
N TRP A 178 15.06 -8.37 -25.78
CA TRP A 178 14.80 -7.00 -25.39
C TRP A 178 13.35 -6.87 -24.95
N VAL A 179 13.17 -6.32 -23.75
CA VAL A 179 11.87 -6.22 -23.09
C VAL A 179 11.47 -4.76 -23.00
N VAL A 180 10.27 -4.43 -23.48
CA VAL A 180 9.61 -3.13 -23.29
C VAL A 180 8.59 -3.27 -22.16
N GLU A 181 8.81 -2.57 -21.05
CA GLU A 181 7.90 -2.53 -19.89
C GLU A 181 6.88 -1.39 -20.03
N LEU A 182 5.60 -1.75 -19.90
CA LEU A 182 4.46 -0.85 -19.91
C LEU A 182 3.64 -1.05 -18.63
N ARG A 183 3.27 0.04 -17.98
CA ARG A 183 2.43 0.02 -16.77
C ARG A 183 1.06 0.62 -17.01
N THR A 184 0.99 1.71 -17.78
CA THR A 184 -0.27 2.44 -18.03
C THR A 184 -0.48 2.69 -19.52
N ALA A 185 -1.72 2.53 -19.95
CA ALA A 185 -2.21 2.90 -21.28
C ALA A 185 -2.53 4.40 -21.36
N PRO A 186 -2.75 4.95 -22.57
CA PRO A 186 -3.03 6.38 -22.78
C PRO A 186 -4.30 6.89 -22.09
N ASP A 187 -5.23 5.99 -21.79
CA ASP A 187 -6.46 6.27 -21.05
C ASP A 187 -6.28 6.26 -19.52
N GLY A 188 -5.06 5.98 -19.04
CA GLY A 188 -4.69 5.90 -17.63
C GLY A 188 -5.03 4.57 -16.97
N THR A 189 -5.56 3.59 -17.69
CA THR A 189 -5.79 2.22 -17.18
C THR A 189 -4.52 1.37 -17.26
N PRO A 190 -4.44 0.24 -16.54
CA PRO A 190 -3.25 -0.60 -16.55
C PRO A 190 -2.98 -1.24 -17.92
N ALA A 191 -1.71 -1.35 -18.30
CA ALA A 191 -1.30 -1.91 -19.59
C ALA A 191 -1.74 -3.39 -19.76
N GLY A 192 -1.82 -4.14 -18.66
CA GLY A 192 -2.34 -5.52 -18.63
C GLY A 192 -3.81 -5.65 -19.03
N ALA A 193 -4.60 -4.57 -18.98
CA ALA A 193 -5.97 -4.57 -19.49
C ALA A 193 -6.05 -4.53 -21.03
N HIS A 194 -4.94 -4.22 -21.70
CA HIS A 194 -4.87 -3.96 -23.15
C HIS A 194 -3.96 -4.94 -23.89
N LEU A 195 -3.78 -6.16 -23.36
CA LEU A 195 -2.89 -7.17 -23.96
C LEU A 195 -3.24 -7.47 -25.43
N ALA A 196 -4.51 -7.42 -25.81
CA ALA A 196 -4.92 -7.65 -27.19
C ALA A 196 -4.34 -6.62 -28.17
N GLU A 197 -4.42 -5.33 -27.83
CA GLU A 197 -3.86 -4.23 -28.62
C GLU A 197 -2.33 -4.32 -28.66
N LEU A 198 -1.71 -4.60 -27.52
CA LEU A 198 -0.26 -4.76 -27.42
C LEU A 198 0.24 -5.97 -28.23
N THR A 199 -0.54 -7.04 -28.31
CA THR A 199 -0.20 -8.25 -29.08
C THR A 199 -0.16 -7.93 -30.58
N GLU A 200 -1.15 -7.18 -31.10
CA GLU A 200 -1.14 -6.74 -32.50
C GLU A 200 0.09 -5.87 -32.83
N LEU A 201 0.53 -5.04 -31.88
CA LEU A 201 1.73 -4.22 -32.04
C LEU A 201 3.01 -5.05 -32.02
N ALA A 202 3.09 -6.06 -31.14
CA ALA A 202 4.23 -6.97 -31.00
C ALA A 202 4.38 -7.89 -32.21
N ASP A 203 3.28 -8.39 -32.77
CA ASP A 203 3.27 -9.26 -33.96
C ASP A 203 3.92 -8.59 -35.19
N ARG A 204 3.88 -7.24 -35.29
CA ARG A 204 4.54 -6.49 -36.38
C ARG A 204 6.06 -6.65 -36.38
N GLU A 205 6.64 -6.83 -35.20
CA GLU A 205 8.09 -6.93 -34.97
C GLU A 205 8.48 -8.36 -34.54
N GLU A 206 7.63 -9.35 -34.85
CA GLU A 206 7.84 -10.78 -34.50
C GLU A 206 8.02 -11.04 -32.99
N GLY A 207 7.49 -10.17 -32.14
CA GLY A 207 7.55 -10.25 -30.68
C GLY A 207 6.35 -10.93 -30.03
N PHE A 208 6.38 -11.02 -28.69
CA PHE A 208 5.24 -11.51 -27.90
C PHE A 208 5.00 -10.66 -26.66
N VAL A 209 3.77 -10.72 -26.14
CA VAL A 209 3.35 -9.95 -24.95
C VAL A 209 3.05 -10.89 -23.79
N THR A 210 3.54 -10.55 -22.61
CA THR A 210 3.18 -11.21 -21.35
C THR A 210 2.72 -10.20 -20.31
N GLY A 211 1.77 -10.59 -19.47
CA GLY A 211 1.40 -9.79 -18.30
C GLY A 211 2.51 -9.82 -17.24
N MET A 212 2.69 -8.70 -16.54
CA MET A 212 3.46 -8.65 -15.29
C MET A 212 2.57 -9.17 -14.16
N ASN A 213 3.04 -10.16 -13.38
CA ASN A 213 2.28 -10.80 -12.30
C ASN A 213 2.90 -10.54 -10.93
#